data_AF-A8TSL3-F1
#
_entry.id   AF-A8TSL3-F1
#
_cell.length_a   1.000
_cell.length_b   1.000
_cell.length_c   1.000
_cell.angle_alpha   90.00
_cell.angle_beta   90.00
_cell.angle_gamma   90.00
#
_symmetry.space_group_name_H-M   'P 1'
#
loop_
_entity.id
_entity.type
_entity.pdbx_description
1 polymer ?
#
loop_
_entity_poly.entity_id
_entity_poly.type
_entity_poly.pdbx_seq_one_letter_code
_entity_poly.pdbx_strand_id
1 'polypeptide(L)'
;MRGRTPAPRPQPTIIEHFAKEFAKFLNNVQNNEVDILGSFLIENEWDKYEKDAKDVVESLELAGFMIVPKMPSDEMVAAADQTLSKGMMASASRGYISAVWGAMLNGWLESRNANLILDIFSMALARASNPSSRRDSSMFDASFQRFRKQSQDILAGLEKTGLAVVPDEPAPIMIAAGVAETAEHRSRTNQQIGADPTYIAKIYENMLVARPK
;
A
#
# COMPACT_ATOMS: atom_id res chain seq x y z
N MET A 1 15.77 -31.98 22.75
CA MET A 1 14.93 -31.42 21.66
C MET A 1 15.27 -29.95 21.51
N ARG A 2 16.03 -29.56 20.46
CA ARG A 2 16.34 -28.15 20.19
C ARG A 2 15.14 -27.53 19.49
N GLY A 3 14.46 -26.60 20.15
CA GLY A 3 13.40 -25.79 19.56
C GLY A 3 13.95 -25.08 18.34
N ARG A 4 13.37 -25.35 17.17
CA ARG A 4 13.55 -24.51 16.00
C ARG A 4 13.07 -23.12 16.39
N THR A 5 13.97 -22.15 16.41
CA THR A 5 13.59 -20.74 16.35
C THR A 5 12.65 -20.63 15.15
N PRO A 6 11.39 -20.19 15.32
CA PRO A 6 10.52 -19.97 14.18
C PRO A 6 11.27 -19.02 13.25
N ALA A 7 11.39 -19.41 11.97
CA ALA A 7 11.93 -18.51 10.96
C ALA A 7 11.18 -17.18 11.09
N PRO A 8 11.86 -16.02 10.98
CA PRO A 8 11.15 -14.74 10.94
C PRO A 8 10.08 -14.89 9.88
N ARG A 9 8.80 -14.77 10.29
CA ARG A 9 7.70 -14.85 9.34
C ARG A 9 8.01 -13.79 8.28
N PRO A 10 7.97 -14.13 6.98
CA PRO A 10 7.99 -13.13 5.94
C PRO A 10 6.97 -12.05 6.32
N GLN A 11 7.24 -10.78 5.99
CA GLN A 11 6.20 -9.77 6.12
C GLN A 11 4.95 -10.34 5.43
N PRO A 12 3.76 -10.26 6.06
CA PRO A 12 2.55 -10.80 5.46
C PRO A 12 2.46 -10.20 4.06
N THR A 13 2.32 -11.08 3.06
CA THR A 13 2.14 -10.60 1.68
C THR A 13 0.92 -9.69 1.65
N ILE A 14 0.88 -8.71 0.75
CA ILE A 14 -0.28 -7.80 0.62
C ILE A 14 -1.58 -8.61 0.46
N ILE A 15 -1.48 -9.75 -0.22
CA ILE A 15 -2.56 -10.73 -0.39
C ILE A 15 -3.00 -11.32 0.96
N GLU A 16 -2.06 -11.79 1.79
CA GLU A 16 -2.37 -12.32 3.13
C GLU A 16 -3.06 -11.26 4.00
N HIS A 17 -2.63 -9.99 3.94
CA HIS A 17 -3.27 -8.92 4.68
C HIS A 17 -4.76 -8.77 4.31
N PHE A 18 -5.08 -8.63 3.02
CA PHE A 18 -6.47 -8.53 2.58
C PHE A 18 -7.29 -9.78 2.89
N ALA A 19 -6.69 -10.96 2.73
CA ALA A 19 -7.37 -12.22 3.01
C ALA A 19 -7.71 -12.36 4.51
N LYS A 20 -6.82 -11.90 5.40
CA LYS A 20 -7.07 -11.83 6.85
C LYS A 20 -8.13 -10.80 7.22
N GLU A 21 -8.15 -9.64 6.58
CA GLU A 21 -9.22 -8.65 6.77
C GLU A 21 -10.58 -9.17 6.27
N PHE A 22 -10.61 -9.95 5.18
CA PHE A 22 -11.84 -10.60 4.70
C PHE A 22 -12.32 -11.68 5.66
N ALA A 23 -11.41 -12.52 6.18
CA ALA A 23 -11.74 -13.51 7.19
C ALA A 23 -12.30 -12.86 8.47
N LYS A 24 -11.66 -11.78 8.92
CA LYS A 24 -12.11 -11.01 10.09
C LYS A 24 -13.53 -10.48 9.89
N PHE A 25 -13.81 -9.90 8.73
CA PHE A 25 -15.14 -9.38 8.41
C PHE A 25 -16.19 -10.50 8.32
N LEU A 26 -15.94 -11.54 7.55
CA LEU A 26 -16.92 -12.59 7.27
C LEU A 26 -17.21 -13.47 8.49
N ASN A 27 -16.25 -13.59 9.41
CA ASN A 27 -16.44 -14.25 10.70
C ASN A 27 -17.01 -13.31 11.78
N ASN A 28 -17.45 -12.09 11.42
CA ASN A 28 -18.03 -11.09 12.33
C ASN A 28 -17.14 -10.81 13.56
N VAL A 29 -15.82 -10.87 13.40
CA VAL A 29 -14.87 -10.58 14.48
C VAL A 29 -14.90 -9.07 14.75
N GLN A 30 -15.58 -8.65 15.82
CA GLN A 30 -15.74 -7.23 16.16
C GLN A 30 -14.43 -6.60 16.66
N ASN A 31 -14.23 -5.32 16.32
CA ASN A 31 -12.96 -4.62 16.53
C ASN A 31 -12.65 -4.30 18.00
N ASN A 32 -11.35 -4.41 18.31
CA ASN A 32 -10.54 -3.99 19.48
C ASN A 32 -10.22 -5.02 20.57
N GLU A 33 -10.93 -6.15 20.63
CA GLU A 33 -10.47 -7.34 21.37
C GLU A 33 -10.71 -8.55 20.48
N VAL A 34 -9.74 -8.86 19.61
CA VAL A 34 -9.75 -10.16 18.93
C VAL A 34 -9.47 -11.18 20.03
N ASP A 35 -10.51 -11.85 20.51
CA ASP A 35 -10.34 -12.94 21.47
C ASP A 35 -9.53 -14.08 20.82
N ILE A 36 -9.08 -15.03 21.64
CA ILE A 36 -8.25 -16.14 21.18
C ILE A 36 -8.96 -16.94 20.08
N LEU A 37 -10.29 -17.00 20.10
CA LEU A 37 -11.10 -17.72 19.12
C LEU A 37 -11.18 -16.97 17.79
N GLY A 38 -11.37 -15.66 17.79
CA GLY A 38 -11.35 -14.81 16.62
C GLY A 38 -9.99 -14.80 15.93
N SER A 39 -8.91 -14.78 16.71
CA SER A 39 -7.54 -14.87 16.19
C SER A 39 -7.31 -16.23 15.53
N PHE A 40 -7.78 -17.31 16.17
CA PHE A 40 -7.68 -18.65 15.63
C PHE A 40 -8.49 -18.82 14.33
N LEU A 41 -9.70 -18.26 14.25
CA LEU A 41 -10.51 -18.30 13.03
C LEU A 41 -9.83 -17.56 11.88
N ILE A 42 -9.30 -16.36 12.12
CA ILE A 42 -8.59 -15.60 11.08
C ILE A 42 -7.37 -16.38 10.57
N GLU A 43 -6.52 -16.89 11.45
CA GLU A 43 -5.29 -17.59 11.06
C GLU A 43 -5.53 -18.94 10.36
N ASN A 44 -6.67 -19.59 10.59
CA ASN A 44 -6.99 -20.88 9.93
C ASN A 44 -7.86 -20.74 8.67
N GLU A 45 -8.53 -19.61 8.47
CA GLU A 45 -9.52 -19.48 7.39
C GLU A 45 -9.16 -18.44 6.34
N TRP A 46 -8.15 -17.59 6.56
CA TRP A 46 -7.77 -16.56 5.60
C TRP A 46 -7.42 -17.12 4.22
N ASP A 47 -6.81 -18.31 4.14
CA ASP A 47 -6.47 -18.98 2.87
C ASP A 47 -7.67 -19.12 1.93
N LYS A 48 -8.89 -19.26 2.47
CA LYS A 48 -10.14 -19.37 1.68
C LYS A 48 -10.43 -18.11 0.87
N TYR A 49 -9.89 -16.97 1.30
CA TYR A 49 -10.10 -15.65 0.71
C TYR A 49 -8.91 -15.16 -0.12
N GLU A 50 -7.87 -15.98 -0.29
CA GLU A 50 -6.66 -15.61 -1.03
C GLU A 50 -6.98 -15.18 -2.47
N LYS A 51 -7.94 -15.84 -3.13
CA LYS A 51 -8.37 -15.46 -4.48
C LYS A 51 -9.02 -14.08 -4.51
N ASP A 52 -9.95 -13.80 -3.59
CA ASP A 52 -10.59 -12.49 -3.51
C ASP A 52 -9.58 -11.38 -3.16
N ALA A 53 -8.59 -11.68 -2.33
CA ALA A 53 -7.49 -10.79 -2.01
C ALA A 53 -6.58 -10.50 -3.22
N LYS A 54 -6.27 -11.51 -4.04
CA LYS A 54 -5.56 -11.33 -5.32
C LYS A 54 -6.36 -10.44 -6.28
N ASP A 55 -7.66 -10.69 -6.42
CA ASP A 55 -8.53 -9.89 -7.27
C ASP A 55 -8.57 -8.42 -6.83
N VAL A 56 -8.43 -8.11 -5.53
CA VAL A 56 -8.30 -6.73 -5.03
C VAL A 56 -7.04 -6.07 -5.56
N VAL A 57 -5.89 -6.74 -5.41
CA VAL A 57 -4.61 -6.21 -5.86
C VAL A 57 -4.65 -5.98 -7.38
N GLU A 58 -5.12 -6.96 -8.15
CA GLU A 58 -5.28 -6.83 -9.60
C GLU A 58 -6.24 -5.69 -9.99
N SER A 59 -7.36 -5.55 -9.27
CA SER A 59 -8.33 -4.46 -9.52
C SER A 59 -7.76 -3.08 -9.22
N LEU A 60 -6.90 -2.97 -8.19
CA LEU A 60 -6.18 -1.74 -7.90
C LEU A 60 -5.20 -1.41 -9.02
N GLU A 61 -4.40 -2.38 -9.46
CA GLU A 61 -3.43 -2.19 -10.55
C GLU A 61 -4.12 -1.79 -11.86
N LEU A 62 -5.23 -2.45 -12.22
CA LEU A 62 -6.04 -2.08 -13.40
C LEU A 62 -6.66 -0.69 -13.30
N ALA A 63 -6.90 -0.20 -12.08
CA ALA A 63 -7.42 1.14 -11.82
C ALA A 63 -6.33 2.22 -11.70
N GLY A 64 -5.07 1.86 -11.96
CA GLY A 64 -3.93 2.79 -11.86
C GLY A 64 -3.46 3.02 -10.42
N PHE A 65 -3.65 2.05 -9.53
CA PHE A 65 -3.18 2.11 -8.15
C PHE A 65 -2.21 1.00 -7.80
N MET A 66 -1.30 1.31 -6.90
CA MET A 66 -0.27 0.43 -6.38
C MET A 66 -0.25 0.47 -4.87
N ILE A 67 0.06 -0.65 -4.24
CA ILE A 67 0.28 -0.73 -2.80
C ILE A 67 1.79 -0.67 -2.56
N VAL A 68 2.21 0.29 -1.75
CA VAL A 68 3.62 0.57 -1.46
C VAL A 68 3.84 0.72 0.05
N PRO A 69 5.05 0.46 0.56
CA PRO A 69 5.37 0.76 1.94
C PRO A 69 5.58 2.26 2.15
N LYS A 70 5.04 2.80 3.24
CA LYS A 70 5.25 4.20 3.67
C LYS A 70 6.72 4.49 3.94
N MET A 71 7.43 3.51 4.49
CA MET A 71 8.88 3.52 4.63
C MET A 71 9.50 2.71 3.48
N PRO A 72 10.34 3.30 2.63
CA PRO A 72 10.87 2.59 1.48
C PRO A 72 11.85 1.49 1.93
N SER A 73 11.82 0.35 1.22
CA SER A 73 12.77 -0.73 1.45
C SER A 73 14.17 -0.35 0.96
N ASP A 74 15.19 -1.12 1.38
CA ASP A 74 16.56 -0.92 0.89
C ASP A 74 16.64 -1.05 -0.64
N GLU A 75 15.87 -1.95 -1.23
CA GLU A 75 15.78 -2.15 -2.68
C GLU A 75 15.17 -0.94 -3.39
N MET A 76 14.10 -0.36 -2.83
CA MET A 76 13.49 0.86 -3.35
C MET A 76 14.46 2.03 -3.29
N VAL A 77 15.16 2.20 -2.16
CA VAL A 77 16.17 3.25 -2.01
C VAL A 77 17.31 3.05 -3.01
N ALA A 78 17.80 1.82 -3.19
CA ALA A 78 18.84 1.51 -4.15
C ALA A 78 18.41 1.80 -5.60
N ALA A 79 17.15 1.53 -5.95
CA ALA A 79 16.60 1.85 -7.27
C ALA A 79 16.51 3.37 -7.51
N ALA A 80 16.13 4.15 -6.50
CA ALA A 80 16.18 5.61 -6.57
C ALA A 80 17.61 6.13 -6.75
N ASP A 81 18.60 5.54 -6.06
CA ASP A 81 20.01 5.92 -6.09
C ASP A 81 20.66 5.74 -7.48
N GLN A 82 20.17 4.81 -8.31
CA GLN A 82 20.60 4.70 -9.72
C GLN A 82 20.32 5.99 -10.51
N THR A 83 19.29 6.74 -10.12
CA THR A 83 18.94 8.06 -10.70
C THR A 83 19.89 9.17 -10.25
N LEU A 84 20.55 9.01 -9.10
CA LEU A 84 21.46 9.99 -8.47
C LEU A 84 22.88 10.00 -9.05
N SER A 85 23.13 9.21 -10.09
CA SER A 85 24.40 9.07 -10.81
C SER A 85 25.23 10.37 -10.86
N LYS A 86 26.21 10.49 -9.94
CA LYS A 86 27.23 11.54 -9.73
C LYS A 86 26.88 12.61 -8.67
N GLY A 87 27.14 12.33 -7.38
CA GLY A 87 27.50 13.42 -6.44
C GLY A 87 27.16 13.24 -4.96
N MET A 88 26.28 12.31 -4.59
CA MET A 88 25.90 12.12 -3.17
C MET A 88 26.61 10.90 -2.55
N MET A 89 27.14 11.08 -1.34
CA MET A 89 27.64 9.97 -0.50
C MET A 89 26.47 9.04 -0.15
N ALA A 90 26.64 7.72 -0.28
CA ALA A 90 25.58 6.71 -0.19
C ALA A 90 24.72 6.73 1.10
N SER A 91 25.25 7.25 2.22
CA SER A 91 24.49 7.40 3.47
C SER A 91 23.59 8.65 3.48
N ALA A 92 24.02 9.73 2.82
CA ALA A 92 23.23 10.95 2.69
C ALA A 92 22.10 10.79 1.66
N SER A 93 22.30 9.96 0.62
CA SER A 93 21.26 9.68 -0.38
C SER A 93 20.07 8.91 0.19
N ARG A 94 20.30 7.94 1.08
CA ARG A 94 19.21 7.18 1.74
C ARG A 94 18.27 8.06 2.55
N GLY A 95 18.81 8.95 3.37
CA GLY A 95 18.02 9.86 4.21
C GLY A 95 17.19 10.82 3.36
N TYR A 96 17.81 11.38 2.32
CA TYR A 96 17.14 12.24 1.35
C TYR A 96 16.02 11.51 0.59
N ILE A 97 16.29 10.34 0.00
CA ILE A 97 15.30 9.56 -0.75
C ILE A 97 14.11 9.20 0.14
N SER A 98 14.36 8.78 1.37
CA SER A 98 13.29 8.42 2.32
C SER A 98 12.42 9.63 2.68
N ALA A 99 13.02 10.81 2.86
CA ALA A 99 12.28 12.05 3.15
C ALA A 99 11.42 12.47 1.96
N VAL A 100 12.00 12.49 0.75
CA VAL A 100 11.26 12.81 -0.49
C VAL A 100 10.11 11.84 -0.70
N TRP A 101 10.35 10.53 -0.58
CA TRP A 101 9.32 9.51 -0.68
C TRP A 101 8.18 9.76 0.32
N GLY A 102 8.52 10.00 1.59
CA GLY A 102 7.54 10.32 2.64
C GLY A 102 6.71 11.57 2.31
N ALA A 103 7.35 12.64 1.82
CA ALA A 103 6.66 13.86 1.41
C ALA A 103 5.71 13.64 0.23
N MET A 104 6.16 12.91 -0.81
CA MET A 104 5.34 12.53 -1.95
C MET A 104 4.10 11.74 -1.52
N LEU A 105 4.30 10.74 -0.66
CA LEU A 105 3.21 9.93 -0.13
C LEU A 105 2.22 10.76 0.69
N ASN A 106 2.70 11.60 1.60
CA ASN A 106 1.83 12.44 2.43
C ASN A 106 1.01 13.40 1.56
N GLY A 107 1.62 14.04 0.57
CA GLY A 107 0.93 14.91 -0.38
C GLY A 107 -0.21 14.18 -1.12
N TRP A 108 -0.03 12.91 -1.49
CA TRP A 108 -1.10 12.08 -2.03
C TRP A 108 -2.16 11.74 -0.98
N LEU A 109 -1.76 11.21 0.18
CA LEU A 109 -2.68 10.70 1.21
C LEU A 109 -3.61 11.79 1.73
N GLU A 110 -3.13 13.03 1.83
CA GLU A 110 -3.89 14.19 2.30
C GLU A 110 -4.87 14.74 1.26
N SER A 111 -4.60 14.53 -0.03
CA SER A 111 -5.36 15.14 -1.14
C SER A 111 -6.22 14.16 -1.94
N ARG A 112 -5.95 12.85 -1.83
CA ARG A 112 -6.61 11.83 -2.66
C ARG A 112 -8.11 11.76 -2.39
N ASN A 113 -8.85 11.47 -3.46
CA ASN A 113 -10.21 10.97 -3.34
C ASN A 113 -10.19 9.44 -3.22
N ALA A 114 -10.47 8.91 -2.04
CA ALA A 114 -10.43 7.47 -1.79
C ALA A 114 -11.64 6.70 -2.35
N ASN A 115 -12.58 7.35 -3.04
CA ASN A 115 -13.84 6.70 -3.43
C ASN A 115 -13.66 5.45 -4.29
N LEU A 116 -12.82 5.53 -5.33
CA LEU A 116 -12.57 4.41 -6.23
C LEU A 116 -11.89 3.23 -5.52
N ILE A 117 -10.91 3.51 -4.65
CA ILE A 117 -10.23 2.51 -3.81
C ILE A 117 -11.25 1.78 -2.93
N LEU A 118 -12.12 2.56 -2.27
CA LEU A 118 -13.15 2.04 -1.38
C LEU A 118 -14.23 1.26 -2.15
N ASP A 119 -14.54 1.64 -3.39
CA ASP A 119 -15.46 0.88 -4.24
C ASP A 119 -14.85 -0.46 -4.67
N ILE A 120 -13.56 -0.51 -5.00
CA ILE A 120 -12.82 -1.76 -5.28
C ILE A 120 -12.89 -2.72 -4.09
N PHE A 121 -12.59 -2.24 -2.88
CA PHE A 121 -12.67 -3.04 -1.66
C PHE A 121 -14.10 -3.52 -1.40
N SER A 122 -15.09 -2.64 -1.59
CA SER A 122 -16.49 -2.96 -1.35
C SER A 122 -17.00 -4.01 -2.33
N MET A 123 -16.61 -3.94 -3.60
CA MET A 123 -16.94 -4.95 -4.61
C MET A 123 -16.29 -6.30 -4.29
N ALA A 124 -15.04 -6.31 -3.83
CA ALA A 124 -14.37 -7.55 -3.42
C ALA A 124 -15.04 -8.18 -2.19
N LEU A 125 -15.39 -7.38 -1.18
CA LEU A 125 -16.16 -7.84 -0.01
C LEU A 125 -17.53 -8.39 -0.42
N ALA A 126 -18.22 -7.75 -1.36
CA ALA A 126 -19.49 -8.24 -1.88
C ALA A 126 -19.34 -9.63 -2.50
N ARG A 127 -18.29 -9.85 -3.32
CA ARG A 127 -17.98 -11.16 -3.91
C ARG A 127 -17.62 -12.21 -2.85
N ALA A 128 -16.78 -11.85 -1.88
CA ALA A 128 -16.39 -12.75 -0.80
C ALA A 128 -17.58 -13.15 0.09
N SER A 129 -18.52 -12.23 0.32
CA SER A 129 -19.75 -12.47 1.09
C SER A 129 -20.80 -13.33 0.38
N ASN A 130 -20.76 -13.41 -0.94
CA ASN A 130 -21.69 -14.22 -1.72
C ASN A 130 -20.98 -14.86 -2.94
N PRO A 131 -20.22 -15.95 -2.73
CA PRO A 131 -19.45 -16.59 -3.81
C PRO A 131 -20.31 -17.09 -4.98
N SER A 132 -21.60 -17.36 -4.73
CA SER A 132 -22.58 -17.85 -5.70
C SER A 132 -22.96 -16.79 -6.75
N SER A 133 -22.84 -15.49 -6.44
CA SER A 133 -23.16 -14.39 -7.37
C SER A 133 -22.09 -14.17 -8.45
N ARG A 134 -20.92 -14.81 -8.34
CA ARG A 134 -19.84 -14.74 -9.34
C ARG A 134 -20.25 -15.19 -10.75
N ARG A 135 -21.37 -15.90 -10.91
CA ARG A 135 -21.88 -16.40 -12.20
C ARG A 135 -22.67 -15.37 -13.00
N ASP A 136 -23.22 -14.33 -12.36
CA ASP A 136 -24.02 -13.30 -13.02
C ASP A 136 -23.22 -11.99 -13.15
N SER A 137 -22.25 -11.99 -14.07
CA SER A 137 -21.39 -10.83 -14.36
C SER A 137 -22.10 -9.69 -15.12
N SER A 138 -23.42 -9.77 -15.32
CA SER A 138 -24.20 -8.80 -16.12
C SER A 138 -24.99 -7.78 -15.30
N MET A 139 -24.96 -7.85 -13.97
CA MET A 139 -25.61 -6.84 -13.12
C MET A 139 -24.56 -6.12 -12.27
N PHE A 140 -24.32 -4.85 -12.59
CA PHE A 140 -23.69 -3.92 -11.65
C PHE A 140 -24.66 -3.73 -10.47
N ASP A 141 -24.53 -4.59 -9.46
CA ASP A 141 -25.34 -4.50 -8.26
C ASP A 141 -24.74 -3.46 -7.32
N ALA A 142 -25.37 -2.28 -7.23
CA ALA A 142 -24.99 -1.21 -6.31
C ALA A 142 -25.01 -1.65 -4.82
N SER A 143 -25.47 -2.88 -4.53
CA SER A 143 -25.46 -3.46 -3.19
C SER A 143 -24.07 -3.54 -2.55
N PHE A 144 -22.98 -3.45 -3.31
CA PHE A 144 -21.63 -3.38 -2.73
C PHE A 144 -21.43 -2.15 -1.83
N GLN A 145 -22.16 -1.06 -2.07
CA GLN A 145 -22.08 0.16 -1.24
C GLN A 145 -22.43 -0.10 0.24
N ARG A 146 -23.12 -1.19 0.57
CA ARG A 146 -23.36 -1.58 1.97
C ARG A 146 -22.08 -1.91 2.73
N PHE A 147 -21.00 -2.28 2.04
CA PHE A 147 -19.70 -2.63 2.62
C PHE A 147 -18.78 -1.41 2.77
N ARG A 148 -19.27 -0.19 2.53
CA ARG A 148 -18.44 1.01 2.52
C ARG A 148 -17.69 1.24 3.83
N LYS A 149 -18.34 1.00 4.96
CA LYS A 149 -17.73 1.14 6.29
C LYS A 149 -16.57 0.16 6.47
N GLN A 150 -16.77 -1.11 6.10
CA GLN A 150 -15.74 -2.13 6.16
C GLN A 150 -14.57 -1.80 5.24
N SER A 151 -14.83 -1.30 4.04
CA SER A 151 -13.78 -0.86 3.12
C SER A 151 -12.94 0.28 3.70
N GLN A 152 -13.56 1.20 4.45
CA GLN A 152 -12.82 2.25 5.19
C GLN A 152 -11.95 1.65 6.29
N ASP A 153 -12.48 0.68 7.03
CA ASP A 153 -11.73 -0.02 8.09
C ASP A 153 -10.54 -0.81 7.52
N ILE A 154 -10.70 -1.46 6.37
CA ILE A 154 -9.62 -2.16 5.65
C ILE A 154 -8.56 -1.17 5.18
N LEU A 155 -8.95 -0.07 4.53
CA LEU A 155 -8.00 0.96 4.09
C LEU A 155 -7.22 1.55 5.27
N ALA A 156 -7.90 1.83 6.38
CA ALA A 156 -7.27 2.32 7.59
C ALA A 156 -6.36 1.27 8.25
N GLY A 157 -6.74 -0.01 8.20
CA GLY A 157 -5.94 -1.15 8.65
C GLY A 157 -4.63 -1.27 7.88
N LEU A 158 -4.72 -1.24 6.55
CA LEU A 158 -3.57 -1.23 5.63
C LEU A 158 -2.62 -0.06 5.93
N GLU A 159 -3.17 1.11 6.23
CA GLU A 159 -2.38 2.29 6.53
C GLU A 159 -1.71 2.28 7.90
N LYS A 160 -2.33 1.61 8.88
CA LYS A 160 -1.74 1.35 10.20
C LYS A 160 -0.61 0.35 10.13
N THR A 161 -0.63 -0.60 9.19
CA THR A 161 0.48 -1.54 8.97
C THR A 161 1.68 -0.92 8.25
N GLY A 162 1.60 0.37 7.89
CA GLY A 162 2.69 1.08 7.22
C GLY A 162 2.68 0.91 5.70
N LEU A 163 1.56 0.47 5.11
CA LEU A 163 1.36 0.44 3.66
C LEU A 163 0.50 1.63 3.22
N ALA A 164 0.51 1.95 1.93
CA ALA A 164 -0.29 3.01 1.34
C ALA A 164 -0.73 2.61 -0.07
N VAL A 165 -1.97 2.97 -0.43
CA VAL A 165 -2.46 2.88 -1.81
C VAL A 165 -2.17 4.21 -2.51
N VAL A 166 -1.38 4.16 -3.57
CA VAL A 166 -0.83 5.30 -4.33
C VAL A 166 -1.11 5.12 -5.82
N PRO A 167 -1.09 6.17 -6.66
CA PRO A 167 -1.21 6.00 -8.10
C PRO A 167 0.01 5.27 -8.68
N ASP A 168 -0.14 4.56 -9.78
CA ASP A 168 0.97 3.94 -10.52
C ASP A 168 1.91 4.97 -11.16
N GLU A 169 1.38 6.14 -11.51
CA GLU A 169 2.12 7.31 -11.97
C GLU A 169 2.15 8.44 -10.92
N PRO A 170 3.25 9.22 -10.82
CA PRO A 170 3.34 10.27 -9.81
C PRO A 170 2.35 11.41 -10.11
N ALA A 171 1.39 11.63 -9.21
CA ALA A 171 0.45 12.73 -9.33
C ALA A 171 1.16 14.10 -9.16
N PRO A 172 0.65 15.19 -9.77
CA PRO A 172 1.26 16.52 -9.64
C PRO A 172 1.47 16.98 -8.20
N ILE A 173 0.55 16.65 -7.29
CA ILE A 173 0.64 16.98 -5.86
C ILE A 173 1.81 16.25 -5.17
N MET A 174 2.09 15.02 -5.59
CA MET A 174 3.21 14.24 -5.06
C MET A 174 4.52 14.86 -5.51
N ILE A 175 4.63 15.19 -6.79
CA ILE A 175 5.81 15.83 -7.36
C ILE A 175 6.07 17.18 -6.68
N ALA A 176 5.03 18.00 -6.51
CA ALA A 176 5.14 19.28 -5.81
C ALA A 176 5.64 19.12 -4.37
N ALA A 177 5.12 18.13 -3.63
CA ALA A 177 5.57 17.83 -2.27
C ALA A 177 7.04 17.36 -2.23
N GLY A 178 7.46 16.48 -3.15
CA GLY A 178 8.85 16.01 -3.24
C GLY A 178 9.84 17.12 -3.64
N VAL A 179 9.42 18.04 -4.52
CA VAL A 179 10.21 19.24 -4.88
C VAL A 179 10.36 20.16 -3.67
N ALA A 180 9.29 20.42 -2.92
CA ALA A 180 9.33 21.24 -1.71
C ALA A 180 10.27 20.65 -0.66
N GLU A 181 10.17 19.35 -0.40
CA GLU A 181 11.05 18.63 0.52
C GLU A 181 12.53 18.73 0.10
N THR A 182 12.80 18.62 -1.20
CA THR A 182 14.17 18.77 -1.74
C THR A 182 14.71 20.19 -1.53
N ALA A 183 13.87 21.21 -1.69
CA ALA A 183 14.25 22.60 -1.43
C ALA A 183 14.57 22.84 0.05
N GLU A 184 13.77 22.29 0.97
CA GLU A 184 14.05 22.34 2.40
C GLU A 184 15.36 21.65 2.76
N HIS A 185 15.59 20.43 2.26
CA HIS A 185 16.83 19.69 2.48
C HIS A 185 18.07 20.44 1.97
N ARG A 186 17.96 21.07 0.78
CA ARG A 186 19.03 21.91 0.22
C ARG A 186 19.38 23.10 1.13
N SER A 187 18.37 23.77 1.69
CA SER A 187 18.58 24.89 2.62
C SER A 187 19.31 24.48 3.90
N ARG A 188 19.15 23.23 4.34
CA ARG A 188 19.75 22.69 5.57
C ARG A 188 21.16 22.09 5.36
N THR A 189 21.48 21.61 4.16
CA THR A 189 22.69 20.78 3.93
C THR A 189 23.70 21.36 2.95
N ASN A 190 23.42 22.52 2.31
CA ASN A 190 24.28 23.14 1.29
C ASN A 190 24.61 22.23 0.08
N GLN A 191 23.89 21.12 -0.11
CA GLN A 191 24.08 20.20 -1.22
C GLN A 191 23.32 20.69 -2.47
N GLN A 192 23.96 20.63 -3.66
CA GLN A 192 23.28 20.84 -4.95
C GLN A 192 22.48 19.60 -5.32
N ILE A 193 21.36 19.37 -4.64
CA ILE A 193 20.40 18.32 -4.99
C ILE A 193 19.37 18.91 -5.94
N GLY A 194 19.03 18.17 -7.01
CA GLY A 194 18.07 18.62 -8.02
C GLY A 194 16.65 18.68 -7.48
N ALA A 195 16.11 19.89 -7.30
CA ALA A 195 14.68 20.14 -7.02
C ALA A 195 13.83 20.11 -8.30
N ASP A 196 14.26 19.36 -9.32
CA ASP A 196 13.61 19.29 -10.63
C ASP A 196 12.41 18.33 -10.56
N PRO A 197 11.18 18.76 -10.93
CA PRO A 197 10.01 17.90 -11.01
C PRO A 197 10.23 16.60 -11.80
N THR A 198 10.97 16.65 -12.89
CA THR A 198 11.26 15.48 -13.75
C THR A 198 12.09 14.43 -13.01
N TYR A 199 13.04 14.91 -12.21
CA TYR A 199 13.89 14.08 -11.39
C TYR A 199 13.11 13.41 -10.24
N ILE A 200 12.22 14.15 -9.58
CA ILE A 200 11.35 13.63 -8.52
C ILE A 200 10.38 12.57 -9.07
N ALA A 201 9.80 12.79 -10.25
CA ALA A 201 8.96 11.80 -10.93
C ALA A 201 9.73 10.49 -11.19
N LYS A 202 10.98 10.60 -11.66
CA LYS A 202 11.81 9.42 -11.94
C LYS A 202 12.24 8.66 -10.68
N ILE A 203 12.48 9.34 -9.56
CA ILE A 203 12.68 8.68 -8.26
C ILE A 203 11.45 7.82 -7.94
N TYR A 204 10.25 8.39 -8.05
CA TYR A 204 9.02 7.68 -7.74
C TYR A 204 8.82 6.44 -8.60
N GLU A 205 8.96 6.57 -9.92
CA GLU A 205 8.84 5.46 -10.87
C GLU A 205 9.81 4.31 -10.53
N ASN A 206 11.08 4.64 -10.28
CA ASN A 206 12.10 3.64 -9.96
C ASN A 206 11.82 2.93 -8.63
N MET A 207 11.38 3.67 -7.61
CA MET A 207 11.00 3.11 -6.31
C MET A 207 9.76 2.21 -6.43
N LEU A 208 8.79 2.60 -7.24
CA LEU A 208 7.55 1.85 -7.45
C LEU A 208 7.80 0.53 -8.18
N VAL A 209 8.75 0.50 -9.13
CA VAL A 209 9.21 -0.73 -9.80
C VAL A 209 9.91 -1.67 -8.82
N ALA A 210 10.72 -1.13 -7.91
CA ALA A 210 11.49 -1.89 -6.92
C ALA A 210 10.72 -2.21 -5.63
N ARG A 211 9.42 -1.95 -5.57
CA ARG A 211 8.61 -2.22 -4.37
C ARG A 211 8.48 -3.73 -4.11
N PRO A 212 8.31 -4.13 -2.84
CA PRO A 212 7.86 -5.48 -2.50
C PRO A 212 6.49 -5.78 -3.14
N LYS A 213 6.34 -6.97 -3.73
CA LYS A 213 5.08 -7.46 -4.30
C LYS A 213 4.38 -8.41 -3.35
#